data_AF-A0A699UC78-F1
#
_entry.id   AF-A0A699UC78-F1
#
_cell.length_a   1.000
_cell.length_b   1.000
_cell.length_c   1.000
_cell.angle_alpha   90.00
_cell.angle_beta   90.00
_cell.angle_gamma   90.00
#
_symmetry.space_group_name_H-M   'P 1'
#
loop_
_entity.id
_entity.type
_entity.pdbx_description
1 polymer ?
#
loop_
_entity_poly.entity_id
_entity_poly.type
_entity_poly.pdbx_seq_one_letter_code
_entity_poly.pdbx_strand_id
1 'polypeptide(L)'
;RGMMYYRRALKLQAFLDLANEQEMLEGYKAVNVPRAEDKKSQSSLYAQLEAIADMKFTYVATCQNYGNQKRTGDRRATDILNLMVK
;
A
#
# COMPACT_ATOMS: atom_id res chain seq x y z
N ARG A 1 -7.27 7.94 -12.44
CA ARG A 1 -8.31 7.70 -11.41
C ARG A 1 -8.24 6.29 -10.80
N GLY A 2 -8.05 5.21 -11.59
CA GLY A 2 -8.00 3.82 -11.08
C GLY A 2 -6.93 3.53 -10.02
N MET A 3 -5.69 4.02 -10.22
CA MET A 3 -4.57 3.70 -9.32
C MET A 3 -4.74 4.18 -7.88
N MET A 4 -5.43 5.30 -7.66
CA MET A 4 -5.66 5.80 -6.31
C MET A 4 -6.55 4.85 -5.48
N TYR A 5 -7.46 4.12 -6.13
CA TYR A 5 -8.31 3.14 -5.45
C TYR A 5 -7.53 1.90 -5.00
N TYR A 6 -6.56 1.43 -5.80
CA TYR A 6 -5.70 0.31 -5.39
C TYR A 6 -4.89 0.66 -4.14
N ARG A 7 -4.26 1.84 -4.09
CA ARG A 7 -3.50 2.25 -2.90
C ARG A 7 -4.38 2.33 -1.65
N ARG A 8 -5.59 2.88 -1.78
CA ARG A 8 -6.55 2.96 -0.66
C ARG A 8 -7.01 1.59 -0.18
N ALA A 9 -7.29 0.66 -1.11
CA ALA A 9 -7.65 -0.71 -0.78
C ALA A 9 -6.50 -1.44 -0.07
N LEU A 10 -5.27 -1.27 -0.53
CA LEU A 10 -4.07 -1.85 0.08
C LEU A 10 -3.83 -1.32 1.50
N LYS A 11 -4.07 -0.02 1.72
CA LYS A 11 -3.98 0.59 3.07
C LYS A 11 -5.07 0.06 4.01
N LEU A 12 -6.30 -0.08 3.52
CA LEU A 12 -7.38 -0.70 4.29
C LEU A 12 -7.07 -2.16 4.62
N GLN A 13 -6.52 -2.92 3.66
CA GLN A 13 -6.10 -4.29 3.89
C GLN A 13 -5.01 -4.36 4.97
N ALA A 14 -3.98 -3.51 4.87
CA ALA A 14 -2.94 -3.44 5.89
C ALA A 14 -3.49 -3.13 7.29
N PHE A 15 -4.56 -2.32 7.38
CA PHE A 15 -5.22 -2.04 8.65
C PHE A 15 -5.91 -3.28 9.21
N LEU A 16 -6.67 -4.00 8.39
CA LEU A 16 -7.32 -5.24 8.82
C LEU A 16 -6.32 -6.33 9.23
N ASP A 17 -5.12 -6.33 8.62
CA ASP A 17 -4.06 -7.30 8.92
C ASP A 17 -3.31 -6.97 10.23
N LEU A 18 -3.20 -5.68 10.61
CA LEU A 18 -2.34 -5.23 11.71
C LEU A 18 -3.08 -4.68 12.93
N ALA A 19 -4.33 -4.25 12.77
CA ALA A 19 -5.08 -3.64 13.85
C ALA A 19 -5.33 -4.64 14.97
N ASN A 20 -5.10 -4.22 16.21
CA ASN A 20 -5.56 -4.94 17.39
C ASN A 20 -7.07 -4.72 17.61
N GLU A 21 -7.65 -5.43 18.58
CA GLU A 21 -9.09 -5.37 18.87
C GLU A 21 -9.58 -3.95 19.18
N GLN A 22 -8.81 -3.18 19.94
CA GLN A 22 -9.14 -1.79 20.29
C GLN A 22 -9.13 -0.88 19.07
N GLU A 23 -8.10 -0.98 18.22
CA GLU A 23 -7.98 -0.23 16.97
C GLU A 23 -9.09 -0.60 15.97
N MET A 24 -9.51 -1.87 15.95
CA MET A 24 -10.66 -2.31 15.16
C MET A 24 -11.98 -1.69 15.65
N LEU A 25 -12.20 -1.63 16.96
CA LEU A 25 -13.37 -1.00 17.58
C LEU A 25 -13.43 0.51 17.29
N GLU A 26 -12.30 1.20 17.36
CA GLU A 26 -12.17 2.61 17.00
C GLU A 26 -12.36 2.85 15.48
N GLY A 27 -11.98 1.85 14.69
CA GLY A 27 -12.19 1.78 13.26
C GLY A 27 -11.18 2.57 12.43
N TYR A 28 -11.09 2.23 11.14
CA TYR A 28 -10.10 2.75 10.21
C TYR A 28 -10.06 4.28 10.09
N LYS A 29 -11.19 4.98 10.32
CA LYS A 29 -11.23 6.45 10.27
C LYS A 29 -10.48 7.10 11.44
N ALA A 30 -10.47 6.46 12.61
CA ALA A 30 -9.77 6.94 13.79
C ALA A 30 -8.25 6.90 13.60
N VAL A 31 -7.73 5.83 12.98
CA VAL A 31 -6.29 5.70 12.67
C VAL A 31 -5.83 6.67 11.59
N ASN A 32 -6.71 7.07 10.65
CA ASN A 32 -6.37 8.03 9.59
C ASN A 32 -6.35 9.50 10.05
N VAL A 33 -6.92 9.82 11.21
CA VAL A 33 -7.01 11.19 11.73
C VAL A 33 -6.41 11.19 13.14
N PRO A 34 -5.11 11.52 13.30
CA PRO A 34 -4.48 11.50 14.61
C PRO A 34 -5.17 12.48 15.56
N ARG A 35 -5.76 11.98 16.65
CA ARG A 35 -6.22 12.82 17.77
C ARG A 35 -5.02 13.35 18.56
N ALA A 36 -5.19 14.52 19.20
CA ALA A 36 -4.09 15.24 19.82
C ALA A 36 -3.43 14.49 21.00
N GLU A 37 -4.16 13.56 21.62
CA GLU A 37 -3.81 12.94 22.91
C GLU A 37 -3.16 11.54 22.77
N ASP A 38 -3.48 10.78 21.70
CA ASP A 38 -2.99 9.39 21.47
C ASP A 38 -1.87 9.30 20.40
N LYS A 39 -1.08 10.36 20.27
CA LYS A 39 -0.20 10.57 19.11
C LYS A 39 0.87 9.53 18.88
N LYS A 40 1.37 8.81 19.90
CA LYS A 40 2.54 7.92 19.69
C LYS A 40 2.18 6.58 19.04
N SER A 41 1.21 5.85 19.58
CA SER A 41 0.81 4.52 19.06
C SER A 41 0.00 4.62 17.77
N GLN A 42 -0.93 5.57 17.69
CA GLN A 42 -1.72 5.77 16.47
C GLN A 42 -0.87 6.28 15.30
N SER A 43 0.14 7.12 15.58
CA SER A 43 1.10 7.56 14.56
C SER A 43 2.00 6.42 14.09
N SER A 44 2.45 5.52 14.98
CA SER A 44 3.28 4.38 14.58
C SER A 44 2.50 3.36 13.75
N LEU A 45 1.23 3.09 14.08
CA LEU A 45 0.37 2.24 13.26
C LEU A 45 0.12 2.90 11.90
N TYR A 46 -0.31 4.16 11.87
CA TYR A 46 -0.56 4.88 10.61
C TYR A 46 0.65 4.86 9.67
N ALA A 47 1.86 5.11 10.20
CA ALA A 47 3.08 5.05 9.42
C ALA A 47 3.35 3.64 8.85
N GLN A 48 3.10 2.59 9.62
CA GLN A 48 3.19 1.20 9.15
C GLN A 48 2.18 0.91 8.03
N LEU A 49 0.94 1.38 8.18
CA LEU A 49 -0.10 1.20 7.16
C LEU A 49 0.28 1.88 5.84
N GLU A 50 0.82 3.11 5.90
CA GLU A 50 1.33 3.82 4.73
C GLU A 50 2.51 3.06 4.09
N ALA A 51 3.48 2.62 4.87
CA ALA A 51 4.64 1.90 4.37
C ALA A 51 4.24 0.59 3.64
N ILE A 52 3.33 -0.20 4.23
CA ILE A 52 2.84 -1.44 3.61
C ILE A 52 2.05 -1.13 2.34
N ALA A 53 1.16 -0.13 2.39
CA ALA A 53 0.38 0.27 1.23
C ALA A 53 1.29 0.72 0.08
N ASP A 54 2.33 1.50 0.36
CA ASP A 54 3.28 1.98 -0.64
C ASP A 54 4.14 0.86 -1.22
N MET A 55 4.60 -0.07 -0.39
CA MET A 55 5.34 -1.24 -0.86
C MET A 55 4.48 -2.12 -1.78
N LYS A 56 3.27 -2.47 -1.35
CA LYS A 56 2.33 -3.27 -2.17
C LYS A 56 1.90 -2.50 -3.43
N PHE A 57 1.69 -1.19 -3.33
CA PHE A 57 1.31 -0.35 -4.47
C PHE A 57 2.43 -0.24 -5.50
N THR A 58 3.69 -0.16 -5.06
CA THR A 58 4.86 -0.20 -5.93
C THR A 58 4.86 -1.47 -6.76
N TYR A 59 4.61 -2.63 -6.15
CA TYR A 59 4.48 -3.90 -6.89
C TYR A 59 3.39 -3.83 -7.98
N VAL A 60 2.19 -3.34 -7.64
CA VAL A 60 1.08 -3.19 -8.60
C VAL A 60 1.45 -2.26 -9.76
N ALA A 61 2.05 -1.11 -9.46
CA ALA A 61 2.48 -0.14 -10.47
C ALA A 61 3.56 -0.73 -11.39
N THR A 62 4.52 -1.46 -10.83
CA THR A 62 5.58 -2.15 -11.58
C THR A 62 5.00 -3.21 -12.50
N CYS A 63 4.02 -4.01 -12.05
CA CYS A 63 3.31 -4.98 -12.89
C CYS A 63 2.60 -4.31 -14.08
N GLN A 64 1.95 -3.17 -13.86
CA GLN A 64 1.27 -2.44 -14.93
C GLN A 64 2.26 -1.88 -15.95
N ASN A 65 3.37 -1.31 -15.47
CA ASN A 65 4.44 -0.82 -16.33
C ASN A 65 5.05 -1.96 -17.16
N TYR A 66 5.33 -3.10 -16.55
CA TYR A 66 5.77 -4.31 -17.24
C TYR A 66 4.78 -4.74 -18.32
N GLY A 67 3.48 -4.85 -18.00
CA GLY A 67 2.46 -5.27 -18.96
C GLY A 67 2.32 -4.32 -20.15
N ASN A 68 2.52 -3.02 -19.93
CA ASN A 68 2.55 -2.03 -21.01
C ASN A 68 3.80 -2.19 -21.89
N GLN A 69 4.98 -2.26 -21.28
CA GLN A 69 6.25 -2.40 -21.98
C GLN A 69 6.35 -3.72 -22.76
N LYS A 70 5.86 -4.82 -22.17
CA LYS A 70 5.82 -6.14 -22.81
C LYS A 70 4.96 -6.11 -24.08
N ARG A 71 3.79 -5.45 -24.02
CA ARG A 71 2.88 -5.33 -25.18
C ARG A 71 3.48 -4.52 -26.32
N THR A 72 4.32 -3.53 -26.02
CA THR A 72 5.00 -2.70 -27.02
C THR A 72 6.36 -3.25 -27.45
N GLY A 73 6.79 -4.40 -26.93
CA GLY A 73 8.12 -4.97 -27.22
C GLY A 73 9.29 -4.15 -26.67
N ASP A 74 9.06 -3.34 -25.63
CA ASP A 74 10.10 -2.50 -25.02
C ASP A 74 11.05 -3.38 -24.19
N ARG A 75 12.37 -3.28 -24.47
CA ARG A 75 13.43 -4.00 -23.76
C ARG A 75 13.40 -3.85 -22.24
N ARG A 76 12.90 -2.72 -21.73
CA ARG A 76 12.76 -2.46 -20.28
C ARG A 76 11.84 -3.46 -19.59
N ALA A 77 10.94 -4.12 -20.33
CA ALA A 77 10.09 -5.18 -19.78
C ALA A 77 10.92 -6.34 -19.20
N THR A 78 12.05 -6.67 -19.82
CA THR A 78 12.96 -7.72 -19.35
C THR A 78 13.63 -7.31 -18.04
N ASP A 79 14.06 -6.05 -17.92
CA ASP A 79 14.67 -5.54 -16.69
C ASP A 79 13.68 -5.59 -15.52
N ILE A 80 12.43 -5.14 -15.75
CA ILE A 80 11.38 -5.21 -14.74
C ILE A 80 11.06 -6.66 -14.35
N LEU A 81 10.95 -7.56 -15.33
CA LEU A 81 10.69 -8.98 -15.05
C LEU A 81 11.79 -9.58 -14.17
N ASN A 82 13.05 -9.28 -14.45
CA ASN A 82 14.19 -9.76 -13.67
C ASN A 82 14.19 -9.23 -12.22
N LEU A 83 13.67 -8.02 -11.99
CA LEU A 83 13.48 -7.47 -10.65
C LEU A 83 12.30 -8.09 -9.90
N MET A 84 11.32 -8.67 -10.61
CA MET A 84 10.13 -9.30 -10.00
C MET A 84 10.28 -10.80 -9.71
N VAL A 85 11.22 -11.47 -10.38
CA VAL A 85 11.44 -12.94 -10.27
C VAL A 85 12.52 -13.30 -9.25
N LYS A 86 13.39 -12.35 -8.90
CA LYS A 86 14.37 -12.51 -7.82
C LYS A 86 13.76 -12.14 -6.47
#